data_AF-F4S490-F1
#
_entry.id   AF-F4S490-F1
#
_cell.length_a   1.000
_cell.length_b   1.000
_cell.length_c   1.000
_cell.angle_alpha   90.00
_cell.angle_beta   90.00
_cell.angle_gamma   90.00
#
_symmetry.space_group_name_H-M   'P 1'
#
loop_
_entity.id
_entity.type
_entity.pdbx_description
1 polymer ?
#
loop_
_entity_poly.entity_id
_entity_poly.type
_entity_poly.pdbx_seq_one_letter_code
_entity_poly.pdbx_strand_id
1 'polypeptide(L)'
;MNLKFRDLFEDFQRAVPMGESTRPTGLKNLIAHFPKNANVPDIGPKMYIAMQTSDQSGSSGSTGCNPEGIEGCSLWHLYHANDTEKVRKFLYEHHAQQLGISIEEVKSGYDDPIHVTRTYIDAEMRNKLRKEYGVKGYEIRQKPGEAVFIPAYTAHQVCNLANCIKVAADFVSAISIENCMKLKEEFREQLHEQPKPWKGDVLQMEQMLLYAFESLGINIEEFESESFKG
;
A
#
# COMPACT_ATOMS: atom_id res chain seq x y z
N MET A 1 14.62 23.77 4.29
CA MET A 1 13.17 23.63 4.05
C MET A 1 12.46 23.77 5.40
N ASN A 2 11.60 24.77 5.57
CA ASN A 2 10.88 24.98 6.83
C ASN A 2 9.64 24.05 6.85
N LEU A 3 9.73 22.91 7.54
CA LEU A 3 8.64 21.94 7.61
C LEU A 3 7.51 22.50 8.48
N LYS A 4 6.33 22.70 7.89
CA LYS A 4 5.13 23.27 8.54
C LYS A 4 4.71 22.52 9.82
N PHE A 5 5.11 21.26 9.96
CA PHE A 5 4.77 20.37 11.08
C PHE A 5 6.00 19.61 11.59
N ARG A 6 7.12 20.32 11.80
CA ARG A 6 8.39 19.70 12.20
C ARG A 6 8.28 18.87 13.48
N ASP A 7 7.69 19.41 14.54
CA ASP A 7 7.62 18.71 15.83
C ASP A 7 6.78 17.42 15.73
N LEU A 8 5.65 17.48 15.02
CA LEU A 8 4.81 16.29 14.75
C LEU A 8 5.53 15.25 13.90
N PHE A 9 6.36 15.69 12.94
CA PHE A 9 7.19 14.77 12.16
C PHE A 9 8.21 14.07 13.06
N GLU A 10 8.93 14.82 13.91
CA GLU A 10 9.91 14.26 14.84
C GLU A 10 9.26 13.29 15.84
N ASP A 11 8.07 13.63 16.36
CA ASP A 11 7.28 12.74 17.22
C ASP A 11 6.84 11.47 16.50
N PHE A 12 6.33 11.58 15.27
CA PHE A 12 5.96 10.43 14.46
C PHE A 12 7.15 9.50 14.22
N GLN A 13 8.31 10.06 13.81
CA GLN A 13 9.53 9.28 13.60
C GLN A 13 10.00 8.59 14.89
N ARG A 14 9.85 9.23 16.06
CA ARG A 14 10.16 8.60 17.35
C ARG A 14 9.19 7.48 17.71
N ALA A 15 7.91 7.63 17.39
CA ALA A 15 6.84 6.68 17.73
C ALA A 15 6.77 5.45 16.81
N VAL A 16 7.22 5.54 15.55
CA VAL A 16 7.13 4.39 14.63
C VAL A 16 7.95 3.19 15.13
N PRO A 17 7.34 2.00 15.24
CA PRO A 17 8.05 0.77 15.61
C PRO A 17 9.00 0.33 14.51
N MET A 18 9.95 -0.55 14.87
CA MET A 18 10.93 -1.11 13.93
C MET A 18 11.74 -0.03 13.19
N GLY A 19 12.22 0.97 13.93
CA GLY A 19 12.83 2.18 13.37
C GLY A 19 13.98 1.94 12.38
N GLU A 20 14.73 0.84 12.53
CA GLU A 20 15.77 0.44 11.57
C GLU A 20 15.23 0.15 10.16
N SER A 21 13.97 -0.26 10.04
CA SER A 21 13.30 -0.54 8.76
C SER A 21 12.33 0.55 8.34
N THR A 22 11.70 1.25 9.29
CA THR A 22 10.58 2.17 9.01
C THR A 22 10.97 3.62 8.92
N ARG A 23 12.06 4.03 9.59
CA ARG A 23 12.51 5.44 9.54
C ARG A 23 13.28 5.69 8.25
N PRO A 24 13.23 6.91 7.68
CA PRO A 24 14.09 7.29 6.56
C PRO A 24 15.59 7.23 6.86
N THR A 25 15.98 7.18 8.14
CA THR A 25 17.39 7.05 8.57
C THR A 25 17.75 5.64 9.04
N GLY A 26 16.81 4.68 8.98
CA GLY A 26 17.04 3.31 9.42
C GLY A 26 17.81 2.50 8.39
N LEU A 27 18.86 1.78 8.82
CA LEU A 27 19.80 1.11 7.89
C LEU A 27 19.16 0.01 7.03
N LYS A 28 18.05 -0.59 7.49
CA LYS A 28 17.31 -1.64 6.78
C LYS A 28 16.23 -1.09 5.85
N ASN A 29 16.07 0.24 5.81
CA ASN A 29 15.24 0.92 4.83
C ASN A 29 16.10 1.32 3.64
N LEU A 30 15.77 0.85 2.43
CA LEU A 30 16.55 1.17 1.23
C LEU A 30 16.63 2.69 0.97
N ILE A 31 15.64 3.44 1.46
CA ILE A 31 15.57 4.89 1.29
C ILE A 31 16.66 5.62 2.09
N ALA A 32 17.16 5.02 3.17
CA ALA A 32 18.22 5.61 3.98
C ALA A 32 19.56 5.74 3.24
N HIS A 33 19.71 5.05 2.11
CA HIS A 33 20.94 5.02 1.32
C HIS A 33 20.98 6.07 0.22
N PHE A 34 19.90 6.83 -0.01
CA PHE A 34 19.94 7.93 -0.96
C PHE A 34 20.97 9.01 -0.56
N PRO A 35 21.75 9.53 -1.51
CA PRO A 35 22.59 10.70 -1.28
C PRO A 35 21.77 11.91 -0.84
N LYS A 36 22.34 12.75 0.04
CA LYS A 36 21.65 13.95 0.57
C LYS A 36 21.22 14.96 -0.51
N ASN A 37 21.87 14.92 -1.67
CA ASN A 37 21.59 15.78 -2.82
C ASN A 37 20.76 15.09 -3.91
N ALA A 38 20.33 13.84 -3.69
CA ALA A 38 19.46 13.14 -4.62
C ALA A 38 18.01 13.58 -4.46
N ASN A 39 17.22 13.39 -5.52
CA ASN A 39 15.78 13.57 -5.46
C ASN A 39 15.15 12.29 -4.91
N VAL A 40 14.87 12.28 -3.61
CA VAL A 40 14.32 11.10 -2.92
C VAL A 40 12.82 10.97 -3.21
N PRO A 41 12.30 9.75 -3.48
CA PRO A 41 10.87 9.49 -3.59
C PRO A 41 10.05 10.04 -2.40
N ASP A 42 8.85 10.55 -2.66
CA ASP A 42 7.92 10.94 -1.59
C ASP A 42 7.29 9.69 -0.95
N ILE A 43 7.86 9.30 0.20
CA ILE A 43 7.40 8.21 1.05
C ILE A 43 6.60 8.68 2.28
N GLY A 44 6.15 9.94 2.26
CA GLY A 44 5.40 10.54 3.36
C GLY A 44 6.29 11.14 4.47
N PRO A 45 5.74 11.34 5.68
CA PRO A 45 4.45 10.83 6.16
C PRO A 45 3.23 11.54 5.57
N LYS A 46 2.12 10.80 5.43
CA LYS A 46 0.79 11.28 5.00
C LYS A 46 -0.21 11.12 6.13
N MET A 47 -1.06 12.13 6.33
CA MET A 47 -2.12 12.14 7.34
C MET A 47 -3.48 11.87 6.69
N TYR A 48 -4.24 10.97 7.29
CA TYR A 48 -5.59 10.59 6.86
C TYR A 48 -6.58 10.92 7.98
N ILE A 49 -7.56 11.77 7.68
CA ILE A 49 -8.60 12.20 8.62
C ILE A 49 -9.94 11.84 8.01
N ALA A 50 -10.72 10.98 8.67
CA ALA A 50 -12.02 10.58 8.17
C ALA A 50 -12.99 10.24 9.30
N MET A 51 -14.27 10.47 9.03
CA MET A 51 -15.36 10.18 9.97
C MET A 51 -15.64 8.67 10.05
N GLN A 52 -16.48 8.28 11.00
CA GLN A 52 -16.99 6.92 11.16
C GLN A 52 -17.78 6.44 9.93
N THR A 53 -17.63 5.16 9.63
CA THR A 53 -18.21 4.44 8.51
C THR A 53 -18.80 3.10 8.96
N SER A 54 -19.39 2.34 8.05
CA SER A 54 -19.98 1.01 8.34
C SER A 54 -19.30 -0.06 7.48
N ASP A 55 -19.19 -1.27 8.03
CA ASP A 55 -18.68 -2.47 7.35
C ASP A 55 -19.82 -3.41 6.90
N GLN A 56 -21.06 -3.00 7.11
CA GLN A 56 -22.24 -3.78 6.75
C GLN A 56 -22.46 -3.84 5.23
N SER A 57 -23.19 -4.87 4.77
CA SER A 57 -23.58 -5.02 3.37
C SER A 57 -24.26 -3.78 2.81
N GLY A 58 -23.87 -3.38 1.60
CA GLY A 58 -24.35 -2.16 0.94
C GLY A 58 -23.74 -0.86 1.47
N SER A 59 -22.82 -0.92 2.44
CA SER A 59 -22.08 0.26 2.85
C SER A 59 -20.99 0.60 1.84
N SER A 60 -21.01 1.82 1.34
CA SER A 60 -19.87 2.46 0.66
C SER A 60 -18.79 2.94 1.63
N GLY A 61 -18.80 2.47 2.88
CA GLY A 61 -18.02 3.04 3.95
C GLY A 61 -18.57 4.40 4.38
N SER A 62 -19.87 4.56 4.56
CA SER A 62 -20.42 5.76 5.22
C SER A 62 -21.64 5.44 6.09
N THR A 63 -21.56 5.94 7.33
CA THR A 63 -22.56 5.97 8.41
C THR A 63 -23.31 4.68 8.76
N GLY A 64 -22.85 4.04 9.83
CA GLY A 64 -23.61 3.10 10.65
C GLY A 64 -23.09 3.16 12.09
N CYS A 65 -24.00 3.42 13.03
CA CYS A 65 -23.73 3.51 14.47
C CYS A 65 -23.06 2.23 14.97
N ASN A 66 -21.99 2.34 15.77
CA ASN A 66 -21.30 1.21 16.36
C ASN A 66 -22.04 0.83 17.66
N PRO A 67 -22.78 -0.30 17.72
CA PRO A 67 -23.59 -0.64 18.90
C PRO A 67 -22.73 -1.06 20.12
N GLU A 68 -21.44 -1.32 19.94
CA GLU A 68 -20.58 -1.86 21.00
C GLU A 68 -19.73 -0.81 21.75
N GLY A 69 -19.83 0.48 21.41
CA GLY A 69 -19.17 1.56 22.16
C GLY A 69 -17.63 1.46 22.23
N ILE A 70 -17.00 0.70 21.33
CA ILE A 70 -15.55 0.51 21.34
C ILE A 70 -14.87 1.80 20.88
N GLU A 71 -14.11 2.40 21.78
CA GLU A 71 -13.42 3.68 21.59
C GLU A 71 -12.39 3.63 20.45
N GLY A 72 -12.49 4.56 19.49
CA GLY A 72 -11.40 4.93 18.58
C GLY A 72 -10.87 3.87 17.61
N CYS A 73 -11.66 2.86 17.24
CA CYS A 73 -11.18 1.74 16.42
C CYS A 73 -11.31 1.98 14.90
N SER A 74 -10.39 1.43 14.12
CA SER A 74 -10.58 1.18 12.68
C SER A 74 -10.43 -0.29 12.36
N LEU A 75 -11.23 -0.76 11.41
CA LEU A 75 -11.28 -2.13 10.93
C LEU A 75 -10.55 -2.20 9.60
N TRP A 76 -9.54 -3.05 9.53
CA TRP A 76 -8.76 -3.30 8.33
C TRP A 76 -9.10 -4.68 7.80
N HIS A 77 -9.24 -4.78 6.48
CA HIS A 77 -9.25 -6.07 5.79
C HIS A 77 -8.05 -6.10 4.85
N LEU A 78 -7.14 -7.05 5.06
CA LEU A 78 -5.95 -7.26 4.24
C LEU A 78 -6.10 -8.58 3.48
N TYR A 79 -5.64 -8.62 2.24
CA TYR A 79 -5.59 -9.84 1.43
C TYR A 79 -4.13 -10.15 1.10
N HIS A 80 -3.76 -11.42 1.23
CA HIS A 80 -2.39 -11.83 0.97
C HIS A 80 -1.95 -11.43 -0.44
N ALA A 81 -0.69 -11.01 -0.62
CA ALA A 81 -0.15 -10.55 -1.90
C ALA A 81 -0.42 -11.54 -3.05
N ASN A 82 -0.28 -12.84 -2.81
CA ASN A 82 -0.58 -13.90 -3.79
C ASN A 82 -2.06 -14.00 -4.22
N ASP A 83 -2.98 -13.41 -3.46
CA ASP A 83 -4.41 -13.39 -3.77
C ASP A 83 -4.85 -12.08 -4.43
N THR A 84 -3.96 -11.08 -4.54
CA THR A 84 -4.27 -9.76 -5.13
C THR A 84 -4.88 -9.87 -6.53
N GLU A 85 -4.36 -10.77 -7.39
CA GLU A 85 -4.95 -11.01 -8.72
C GLU A 85 -6.38 -11.56 -8.66
N LYS A 86 -6.67 -12.43 -7.70
CA LYS A 86 -8.02 -12.97 -7.52
C LYS A 86 -8.98 -11.90 -7.02
N VAL A 87 -8.52 -11.03 -6.13
CA VAL A 87 -9.28 -9.85 -5.69
C VAL A 87 -9.55 -8.93 -6.87
N ARG A 88 -8.56 -8.66 -7.72
CA ARG A 88 -8.69 -7.84 -8.93
C ARG A 88 -9.74 -8.42 -9.88
N LYS A 89 -9.65 -9.72 -10.16
CA LYS A 89 -10.62 -10.45 -10.99
C LYS A 89 -12.04 -10.34 -10.42
N PHE A 90 -12.20 -10.57 -9.12
CA PHE A 90 -13.48 -10.45 -8.44
C PHE A 90 -14.09 -9.05 -8.59
N LEU A 91 -13.28 -8.00 -8.45
CA LEU A 91 -13.77 -6.61 -8.60
C LEU A 91 -14.19 -6.31 -10.04
N TYR A 92 -13.44 -6.77 -11.04
CA TYR A 92 -13.84 -6.63 -12.44
C TYR A 92 -15.16 -7.34 -12.75
N GLU A 93 -15.33 -8.58 -12.29
CA GLU A 93 -16.58 -9.33 -12.46
C GLU A 93 -17.75 -8.64 -11.75
N HIS A 94 -17.51 -8.12 -10.55
CA HIS A 94 -18.50 -7.38 -9.78
C HIS A 94 -18.96 -6.11 -10.51
N HIS A 95 -18.03 -5.32 -11.05
CA HIS A 95 -18.36 -4.11 -11.82
C HIS A 95 -19.09 -4.43 -13.13
N ALA A 96 -18.67 -5.48 -13.84
CA ALA A 96 -19.34 -5.92 -15.06
C ALA A 96 -20.80 -6.29 -14.79
N GLN A 97 -21.06 -7.05 -13.72
CA GLN A 97 -22.41 -7.41 -13.27
C GLN A 97 -23.23 -6.18 -12.85
N GLN A 98 -22.64 -5.24 -12.11
CA GLN A 98 -23.34 -4.03 -11.65
C GLN A 98 -23.71 -3.09 -12.81
N LEU A 99 -22.85 -2.95 -13.80
CA LEU A 99 -23.05 -2.07 -14.95
C LEU A 99 -23.83 -2.74 -16.09
N GLY A 100 -23.97 -4.07 -16.07
CA GLY A 100 -24.62 -4.83 -17.14
C GLY A 100 -23.81 -4.85 -18.44
N ILE A 101 -22.47 -4.77 -18.35
CA ILE A 101 -21.54 -4.78 -19.48
C ILE A 101 -20.56 -5.94 -19.36
N SER A 102 -19.78 -6.22 -20.41
CA SER A 102 -18.74 -7.25 -20.38
C SER A 102 -17.54 -6.84 -19.51
N ILE A 103 -16.76 -7.83 -19.06
CA ILE A 103 -15.53 -7.60 -18.28
C ILE A 103 -14.51 -6.83 -19.12
N GLU A 104 -14.44 -7.11 -20.41
CA GLU A 104 -13.55 -6.46 -21.38
C GLU A 104 -13.90 -4.97 -21.54
N GLU A 105 -15.19 -4.62 -21.53
CA GLU A 105 -15.65 -3.23 -21.51
C GLU A 105 -15.27 -2.52 -20.20
N VAL A 106 -15.35 -3.21 -19.05
CA VAL A 106 -14.86 -2.64 -17.78
C VAL A 106 -13.36 -2.37 -17.86
N LYS A 107 -12.56 -3.35 -18.30
CA LYS A 107 -11.09 -3.23 -18.38
C LYS A 107 -10.62 -2.12 -19.33
N SER A 108 -11.33 -1.94 -20.44
CA SER A 108 -10.97 -0.92 -21.45
C SER A 108 -11.47 0.48 -21.12
N GLY A 109 -12.63 0.58 -20.46
CA GLY A 109 -13.28 1.86 -20.14
C GLY A 109 -12.93 2.44 -18.77
N TYR A 110 -12.41 1.63 -17.84
CA TYR A 110 -12.17 2.03 -16.45
C TYR A 110 -10.76 1.67 -15.98
N ASP A 111 -10.29 2.43 -15.00
CA ASP A 111 -9.02 2.14 -14.34
C ASP A 111 -9.10 0.83 -13.54
N ASP A 112 -7.94 0.19 -13.35
CA ASP A 112 -7.81 -0.99 -12.50
C ASP A 112 -8.42 -0.74 -11.10
N PRO A 113 -9.34 -1.62 -10.66
CA PRO A 113 -10.15 -1.41 -9.46
C PRO A 113 -9.35 -1.47 -8.16
N ILE A 114 -8.20 -2.16 -8.15
CA ILE A 114 -7.28 -2.18 -7.00
C ILE A 114 -6.53 -0.86 -6.88
N HIS A 115 -6.02 -0.29 -7.98
CA HIS A 115 -5.21 0.93 -7.89
C HIS A 115 -6.01 2.21 -7.67
N VAL A 116 -7.28 2.27 -8.08
CA VAL A 116 -8.14 3.44 -7.79
C VAL A 116 -8.85 3.36 -6.44
N THR A 117 -8.85 2.19 -5.79
CA THR A 117 -9.41 2.00 -4.43
C THR A 117 -10.82 2.55 -4.23
N ARG A 118 -11.67 2.51 -5.28
CA ARG A 118 -13.03 3.10 -5.24
C ARG A 118 -14.11 2.17 -4.70
N THR A 119 -13.85 0.87 -4.67
CA THR A 119 -14.82 -0.14 -4.25
C THR A 119 -14.45 -0.68 -2.89
N TYR A 120 -15.35 -0.54 -1.93
CA TYR A 120 -15.22 -1.19 -0.62
C TYR A 120 -15.80 -2.60 -0.72
N ILE A 121 -15.00 -3.63 -0.40
CA ILE A 121 -15.45 -5.02 -0.39
C ILE A 121 -16.19 -5.25 0.94
N ASP A 122 -17.50 -5.05 0.94
CA ASP A 122 -18.35 -5.20 2.13
C ASP A 122 -18.46 -6.65 2.63
N ALA A 123 -19.21 -6.87 3.72
CA ALA A 123 -19.37 -8.20 4.32
C ALA A 123 -19.93 -9.26 3.36
N GLU A 124 -20.84 -8.91 2.45
CA GLU A 124 -21.38 -9.85 1.47
C GLU A 124 -20.34 -10.17 0.40
N MET A 125 -19.68 -9.14 -0.12
CA MET A 125 -18.61 -9.29 -1.12
C MET A 125 -17.45 -10.11 -0.56
N ARG A 126 -17.02 -9.91 0.69
CA ARG A 126 -15.98 -10.73 1.33
C ARG A 126 -16.40 -12.19 1.47
N ASN A 127 -17.67 -12.45 1.75
CA ASN A 127 -18.19 -13.82 1.80
C ASN A 127 -18.18 -14.49 0.43
N LYS A 128 -18.56 -13.78 -0.63
CA LYS A 128 -18.47 -14.28 -2.03
C LYS A 128 -17.02 -14.52 -2.44
N LEU A 129 -16.16 -13.53 -2.24
CA LEU A 129 -14.73 -13.60 -2.50
C LEU A 129 -14.08 -14.83 -1.84
N ARG A 130 -14.42 -15.11 -0.57
CA ARG A 130 -13.92 -16.31 0.11
C ARG A 130 -14.47 -17.62 -0.47
N LYS A 131 -15.77 -17.68 -0.76
CA LYS A 131 -16.44 -18.91 -1.23
C LYS A 131 -16.08 -19.27 -2.68
N GLU A 132 -16.06 -18.29 -3.56
CA GLU A 132 -15.95 -18.50 -5.01
C GLU A 132 -14.51 -18.41 -5.51
N TYR A 133 -13.65 -17.61 -4.85
CA TYR A 133 -12.26 -17.39 -5.26
C TYR A 133 -11.24 -18.02 -4.29
N GLY A 134 -11.71 -18.55 -3.16
CA GLY A 134 -10.83 -19.14 -2.14
C GLY A 134 -9.92 -18.13 -1.45
N VAL A 135 -10.19 -16.83 -1.58
CA VAL A 135 -9.35 -15.77 -1.02
C VAL A 135 -9.68 -15.58 0.46
N LYS A 136 -8.66 -15.69 1.31
CA LYS A 136 -8.79 -15.46 2.75
C LYS A 136 -8.33 -14.03 3.09
N GLY A 137 -9.26 -13.21 3.58
CA GLY A 137 -8.94 -11.93 4.18
C GLY A 137 -8.49 -12.06 5.64
N TYR A 138 -7.65 -11.13 6.07
CA TYR A 138 -7.23 -10.93 7.45
C TYR A 138 -7.90 -9.68 8.00
N GLU A 139 -8.67 -9.83 9.07
CA GLU A 139 -9.33 -8.72 9.74
C GLU A 139 -8.47 -8.22 10.92
N ILE A 140 -8.19 -6.92 10.97
CA ILE A 140 -7.41 -6.29 12.04
C ILE A 140 -8.21 -5.13 12.62
N ARG A 141 -8.40 -5.13 13.94
CA ARG A 141 -9.00 -4.02 14.68
C ARG A 141 -7.88 -3.17 15.27
N GLN A 142 -7.61 -2.04 14.64
CA GLN A 142 -6.59 -1.09 15.07
C GLN A 142 -7.19 -0.11 16.08
N LYS A 143 -6.64 -0.09 17.29
CA LYS A 143 -6.93 0.86 18.37
C LYS A 143 -5.97 2.07 18.34
N PRO A 144 -6.28 3.17 19.05
CA PRO A 144 -5.36 4.28 19.18
C PRO A 144 -3.98 3.85 19.72
N GLY A 145 -2.91 4.33 19.09
CA GLY A 145 -1.53 3.99 19.44
C GLY A 145 -0.97 2.72 18.80
N GLU A 146 -1.81 1.91 18.13
CA GLU A 146 -1.34 0.72 17.41
C GLU A 146 -0.86 1.06 15.99
N ALA A 147 0.20 0.38 15.55
CA ALA A 147 0.71 0.45 14.19
C ALA A 147 0.32 -0.81 13.40
N VAL A 148 -0.17 -0.64 12.17
CA VAL A 148 -0.46 -1.73 11.24
C VAL A 148 0.60 -1.73 10.15
N PHE A 149 1.33 -2.84 9.99
CA PHE A 149 2.29 -3.02 8.90
C PHE A 149 1.58 -3.67 7.70
N ILE A 150 1.75 -3.06 6.53
CA ILE A 150 1.17 -3.54 5.29
C ILE A 150 2.32 -3.90 4.35
N PRO A 151 2.56 -5.20 4.08
CA PRO A 151 3.60 -5.61 3.15
C PRO A 151 3.31 -5.09 1.73
N ALA A 152 4.36 -4.83 0.96
CA ALA A 152 4.22 -4.47 -0.44
C ALA A 152 3.36 -5.49 -1.19
N TYR A 153 2.54 -5.00 -2.12
CA TYR A 153 1.60 -5.78 -2.95
C TYR A 153 0.39 -6.40 -2.22
N THR A 154 0.20 -6.06 -0.94
CA THR A 154 -0.98 -6.48 -0.15
C THR A 154 -2.17 -5.55 -0.43
N ALA A 155 -3.21 -6.06 -1.09
CA ALA A 155 -4.47 -5.34 -1.22
C ALA A 155 -5.13 -5.18 0.17
N HIS A 156 -5.62 -3.98 0.47
CA HIS A 156 -6.20 -3.67 1.76
C HIS A 156 -7.27 -2.58 1.70
N GLN A 157 -8.16 -2.57 2.68
CA GLN A 157 -9.20 -1.56 2.85
C GLN A 157 -9.40 -1.23 4.33
N VAL A 158 -9.91 -0.03 4.62
CA VAL A 158 -10.13 0.46 5.99
C VAL A 158 -11.56 0.95 6.14
N CYS A 159 -12.23 0.47 7.19
CA CYS A 159 -13.49 1.00 7.68
C CYS A 159 -13.24 1.66 9.04
N ASN A 160 -13.67 2.91 9.20
CA ASN A 160 -13.52 3.63 10.45
C ASN A 160 -14.70 3.29 11.36
N LEU A 161 -14.49 2.59 12.48
CA LEU A 161 -15.58 2.30 13.43
C LEU A 161 -15.85 3.48 14.39
N ALA A 162 -15.03 4.52 14.31
CA ALA A 162 -15.14 5.81 14.99
C ALA A 162 -14.48 6.90 14.13
N ASN A 163 -14.60 8.18 14.48
CA ASN A 163 -13.82 9.23 13.83
C ASN A 163 -12.31 8.98 14.08
N CYS A 164 -11.50 8.97 13.02
CA CYS A 164 -10.09 8.59 13.12
C CYS A 164 -9.16 9.61 12.44
N ILE A 165 -8.02 9.83 13.07
CA ILE A 165 -6.82 10.42 12.47
C ILE A 165 -5.78 9.31 12.40
N LYS A 166 -5.17 9.09 11.22
CA LYS A 166 -4.09 8.13 11.00
C LYS A 166 -2.93 8.83 10.33
N VAL A 167 -1.72 8.40 10.64
CA VAL A 167 -0.51 8.83 9.93
C VAL A 167 0.17 7.58 9.38
N ALA A 168 0.56 7.61 8.12
CA ALA A 168 1.28 6.53 7.46
C ALA A 168 2.56 7.07 6.82
N ALA A 169 3.58 6.23 6.77
CA ALA A 169 4.78 6.47 6.01
C ALA A 169 5.18 5.17 5.31
N ASP A 170 5.67 5.30 4.09
CA ASP A 170 6.14 4.18 3.30
C ASP A 170 7.62 3.91 3.65
N PHE A 171 8.03 2.66 3.52
CA PHE A 171 9.41 2.24 3.65
C PHE A 171 9.66 1.08 2.71
N VAL A 172 10.91 0.88 2.30
CA VAL A 172 11.27 -0.20 1.38
C VAL A 172 12.29 -1.09 2.06
N SER A 173 11.87 -2.29 2.44
CA SER A 173 12.75 -3.32 2.99
C SER A 173 13.27 -4.24 1.89
N ALA A 174 14.43 -4.86 2.10
CA ALA A 174 14.99 -5.82 1.15
C ALA A 174 14.04 -7.00 0.82
N ILE A 175 13.25 -7.45 1.80
CA ILE A 175 12.28 -8.55 1.63
C ILE A 175 11.15 -8.16 0.66
N SER A 176 10.85 -6.86 0.55
CA SER A 176 9.77 -6.35 -0.29
C SER A 176 10.18 -6.08 -1.73
N ILE A 177 11.47 -6.18 -2.10
CA ILE A 177 11.99 -5.74 -3.40
C ILE A 177 11.22 -6.39 -4.55
N GLU A 178 11.03 -7.70 -4.53
CA GLU A 178 10.33 -8.43 -5.61
C GLU A 178 8.90 -7.92 -5.80
N ASN A 179 8.16 -7.72 -4.71
CA ASN A 179 6.80 -7.20 -4.73
C ASN A 179 6.74 -5.73 -5.17
N CYS A 180 7.73 -4.92 -4.79
CA CYS A 180 7.84 -3.53 -5.25
C CYS A 180 8.15 -3.45 -6.76
N MET A 181 8.99 -4.35 -7.29
CA MET A 181 9.26 -4.45 -8.72
C MET A 181 8.02 -4.87 -9.50
N LYS A 182 7.26 -5.86 -9.00
CA LYS A 182 5.97 -6.26 -9.59
C LYS A 182 4.98 -5.10 -9.65
N LEU A 183 4.80 -4.36 -8.54
CA LEU A 183 3.96 -3.16 -8.52
C LEU A 183 4.40 -2.12 -9.55
N LYS A 184 5.71 -1.90 -9.66
CA LYS A 184 6.27 -0.96 -10.63
C LYS A 184 5.93 -1.37 -12.07
N GLU A 185 6.08 -2.65 -12.39
CA GLU A 185 5.74 -3.20 -13.71
C GLU A 185 4.25 -3.03 -14.02
N GLU A 186 3.35 -3.38 -13.09
CA GLU A 186 1.91 -3.17 -13.25
C GLU A 186 1.55 -1.70 -13.51
N PHE A 187 2.13 -0.76 -12.74
CA PHE A 187 1.91 0.67 -12.97
C PHE A 187 2.43 1.12 -14.33
N ARG A 188 3.56 0.58 -14.79
CA ARG A 188 4.14 0.88 -16.11
C ARG A 188 3.24 0.39 -17.24
N GLU A 189 2.72 -0.83 -17.14
CA GLU A 189 1.80 -1.39 -18.13
C GLU A 189 0.53 -0.55 -18.24
N GLN A 190 -0.07 -0.20 -17.10
CA GLN A 190 -1.26 0.68 -17.09
C GLN A 190 -0.99 2.07 -17.66
N LEU A 191 0.20 2.63 -17.44
CA LEU A 191 0.59 3.90 -18.03
C LEU A 191 0.82 3.81 -19.53
N HIS A 192 1.29 2.66 -20.02
CA HIS A 192 1.45 2.42 -21.45
C HIS A 192 0.09 2.28 -22.14
N GLU A 193 -0.86 1.57 -21.51
CA GLU A 193 -2.22 1.39 -22.02
C GLU A 193 -3.06 2.67 -21.91
N GLN A 194 -2.88 3.44 -20.82
CA GLN A 194 -3.63 4.65 -20.49
C GLN A 194 -2.67 5.76 -20.00
N PRO A 195 -1.96 6.46 -20.91
CA PRO A 195 -0.97 7.46 -20.53
C PRO A 195 -1.61 8.63 -19.77
N LYS A 196 -1.31 8.73 -18.47
CA LYS A 196 -1.75 9.83 -17.60
C LYS A 196 -0.56 10.74 -17.26
N PRO A 197 -0.63 12.05 -17.53
CA PRO A 197 0.53 12.95 -17.43
C PRO A 197 1.09 13.16 -16.01
N TRP A 198 0.42 12.68 -14.96
CA TRP A 198 0.82 12.86 -13.55
C TRP A 198 1.20 11.55 -12.82
N LYS A 199 1.21 10.40 -13.49
CA LYS A 199 1.65 9.11 -12.92
C LYS A 199 3.06 8.81 -13.48
N GLY A 200 4.10 9.40 -12.91
CA GLY A 200 5.49 9.02 -13.20
C GLY A 200 5.92 7.78 -12.42
N ASP A 201 7.16 7.30 -12.61
CA ASP A 201 7.79 6.32 -11.72
C ASP A 201 8.00 6.97 -10.34
N VAL A 202 7.06 6.74 -9.44
CA VAL A 202 7.04 7.37 -8.10
C VAL A 202 8.04 6.69 -7.16
N LEU A 203 8.36 5.41 -7.37
CA LEU A 203 9.19 4.64 -6.45
C LEU A 203 10.68 4.72 -6.81
N GLN A 204 11.08 4.81 -8.08
CA GLN A 204 12.50 4.88 -8.47
C GLN A 204 13.33 3.69 -7.94
N MET A 205 12.80 2.47 -8.03
CA MET A 205 13.36 1.26 -7.41
C MET A 205 14.82 0.96 -7.82
N GLU A 206 15.18 1.13 -9.08
CA GLU A 206 16.53 0.88 -9.60
C GLU A 206 17.54 1.87 -9.00
N GLN A 207 17.14 3.13 -8.81
CA GLN A 207 17.95 4.12 -8.14
C GLN A 207 18.14 3.79 -6.66
N MET A 208 17.06 3.34 -5.98
CA MET A 208 17.15 2.84 -4.61
C MET A 208 18.15 1.70 -4.48
N LEU A 209 18.07 0.70 -5.36
CA LEU A 209 18.96 -0.46 -5.34
C LEU A 209 20.40 -0.07 -5.65
N LEU A 210 20.62 0.83 -6.62
CA LEU A 210 21.94 1.35 -6.95
C LEU A 210 22.57 2.06 -5.75
N TYR A 211 21.86 3.00 -5.12
CA TYR A 211 22.40 3.74 -3.98
C TYR A 211 22.58 2.85 -2.75
N ALA A 212 21.71 1.87 -2.54
CA ALA A 212 21.91 0.86 -1.51
C ALA A 212 23.19 0.05 -1.76
N PHE A 213 23.46 -0.36 -3.00
CA PHE A 213 24.70 -1.05 -3.35
C PHE A 213 25.93 -0.16 -3.16
N GLU A 214 25.92 1.08 -3.66
CA GLU A 214 27.02 2.04 -3.50
C GLU A 214 27.33 2.31 -2.02
N SER A 215 26.30 2.37 -1.16
CA SER A 215 26.46 2.60 0.28
C SER A 215 27.26 1.51 1.01
N LEU A 216 27.34 0.30 0.43
CA LEU A 216 28.12 -0.81 0.97
C LEU A 216 29.63 -0.61 0.76
N GLY A 217 30.04 0.29 -0.12
CA GLY A 217 31.45 0.54 -0.45
C GLY A 217 32.13 -0.60 -1.20
N ILE A 218 31.35 -1.53 -1.78
CA ILE A 218 31.85 -2.67 -2.56
C ILE A 218 32.15 -2.20 -3.99
N ASN A 219 33.30 -2.58 -4.54
CA ASN A 219 33.61 -2.32 -5.95
C ASN A 219 32.87 -3.33 -6.85
N ILE A 220 32.33 -2.87 -7.98
CA ILE A 220 31.66 -3.71 -8.97
C ILE A 220 32.54 -4.88 -9.45
N GLU A 221 33.86 -4.66 -9.58
CA GLU A 221 34.82 -5.69 -9.99
C GLU A 221 34.93 -6.82 -8.95
N GLU A 222 34.84 -6.47 -7.66
CA GLU A 222 34.87 -7.43 -6.56
C GLU A 222 33.58 -8.27 -6.55
N PHE A 223 32.43 -7.61 -6.72
CA PHE A 223 31.12 -8.26 -6.78
C PHE A 223 30.98 -9.24 -7.95
N GLU A 224 31.45 -8.87 -9.15
CA GLU A 224 31.43 -9.73 -10.33
C GLU A 224 32.32 -10.97 -10.15
N SER A 225 33.46 -10.84 -9.47
CA SER A 225 34.40 -11.94 -9.27
C SER A 225 33.90 -13.05 -8.33
N GLU A 226 32.93 -12.73 -7.47
CA GLU A 226 32.32 -13.64 -6.50
C GLU A 226 30.99 -14.24 -6.98
N SER A 227 30.19 -13.48 -7.74
CA SER A 227 28.83 -13.85 -8.13
C SER A 227 28.74 -14.94 -9.22
N PHE A 228 29.82 -15.15 -9.99
CA PHE A 228 29.85 -16.12 -11.11
C PHE A 228 30.66 -17.39 -10.81
N LYS A 229 31.01 -17.65 -9.54
CA LYS A 229 31.70 -18.88 -9.11
C LYS A 229 30.78 -19.95 -8.51
N GLY A 230 29.46 -19.72 -8.52
CA GLY A 230 28.43 -20.66 -8.03
C GLY A 230 27.78 -21.45 -9.15
#